data_AF-A0A3C0TV11-F1
#
_entry.id   AF-A0A3C0TV11-F1
#
_cell.length_a   1.000
_cell.length_b   1.000
_cell.length_c   1.000
_cell.angle_alpha   90.00
_cell.angle_beta   90.00
_cell.angle_gamma   90.00
#
_symmetry.space_group_name_H-M   'P 1'
#
loop_
_entity.id
_entity.type
_entity.pdbx_description
1 polymer ?
#
loop_
_entity_poly.entity_id
_entity_poly.type
_entity_poly.pdbx_seq_one_letter_code
_entity_poly.pdbx_strand_id
1 'polypeptide(L)'
;RSVSALYGLPGETRIFPGHDYEQKGRAPAWETSIADSIKNNVHIKEGVSEQDFVTYRERRDRGLSKPEHYYQALQFNMAGGAAPAPESNGVSYFRIPVNALSAAAKPFRLRLVH
;
A
#
# COMPACT_ATOMS: atom_id res chain seq x y z
N ARG A 1 17.49 -0.82 0.44
CA ARG A 1 17.90 -2.25 0.30
C ARG A 1 17.11 -3.03 -0.76
N SER A 2 15.85 -3.42 -0.57
CA SER A 2 15.14 -4.27 -1.56
C SER A 2 15.02 -3.63 -2.95
N VAL A 3 14.65 -2.34 -3.02
CA VAL A 3 14.60 -1.60 -4.31
C VAL A 3 15.98 -1.51 -4.94
N SER A 4 17.04 -1.30 -4.14
CA SER A 4 18.42 -1.26 -4.63
C SER A 4 18.86 -2.59 -5.25
N ALA A 5 18.42 -3.73 -4.68
CA ALA A 5 18.67 -5.03 -5.27
C ALA A 5 17.96 -5.20 -6.62
N LEU A 6 16.72 -4.72 -6.74
CA LEU A 6 16.00 -4.69 -8.02
C LEU A 6 16.74 -3.82 -9.05
N TYR A 7 17.23 -2.65 -8.66
CA TYR A 7 17.99 -1.76 -9.55
C TYR A 7 19.33 -2.33 -10.00
N GLY A 8 19.79 -3.46 -9.46
CA GLY A 8 20.93 -4.22 -9.98
C GLY A 8 20.58 -5.14 -11.16
N LEU A 9 19.31 -5.27 -11.53
CA LEU A 9 18.87 -6.03 -12.71
C LEU A 9 19.16 -5.26 -14.01
N PRO A 10 19.19 -5.93 -15.18
CA PRO A 10 19.36 -5.28 -16.47
C PRO A 10 18.34 -4.16 -16.69
N GLY A 11 18.75 -3.06 -17.33
CA GLY A 11 17.95 -1.85 -17.47
C GLY A 11 16.62 -2.08 -18.20
N GLU A 12 16.59 -3.01 -19.14
CA GLU A 12 15.43 -3.44 -19.93
C GLU A 12 14.45 -4.33 -19.15
N THR A 13 14.82 -4.77 -17.94
CA THR A 13 13.94 -5.59 -17.10
C THR A 13 12.64 -4.85 -16.81
N ARG A 14 11.52 -5.47 -17.18
CA ARG A 14 10.18 -4.92 -17.01
C ARG A 14 9.74 -5.04 -15.55
N ILE A 15 9.15 -3.96 -15.03
CA ILE A 15 8.55 -3.88 -13.70
C ILE A 15 7.05 -3.68 -13.87
N PHE A 16 6.28 -4.53 -13.20
CA PHE A 16 4.81 -4.44 -13.14
C PHE A 16 4.40 -4.03 -11.73
N PRO A 17 4.09 -2.75 -11.47
CA PRO A 17 3.66 -2.31 -10.15
C PRO A 17 2.29 -2.90 -9.79
N GLY A 18 2.09 -3.21 -8.50
CA GLY A 18 0.79 -3.70 -8.03
C GLY A 18 -0.33 -2.65 -8.07
N HIS A 19 0.03 -1.36 -8.14
CA HIS A 19 -0.93 -0.25 -8.18
C HIS A 19 -0.41 0.91 -9.02
N ASP A 20 -1.33 1.59 -9.69
CA ASP A 20 -1.14 2.93 -10.25
C ASP A 20 -2.22 3.86 -9.68
N TYR A 21 -1.82 5.05 -9.23
CA TYR A 21 -2.71 6.06 -8.65
C TYR A 21 -2.95 7.25 -9.60
N GLU A 22 -2.61 7.13 -10.90
CA GLU A 22 -2.94 8.10 -11.96
C GLU A 22 -2.56 9.56 -11.62
N GLN A 23 -1.44 9.73 -10.91
CA GLN A 23 -1.07 11.03 -10.38
C GLN A 23 -0.97 12.06 -11.51
N LYS A 24 -1.59 13.23 -11.30
CA LYS A 24 -1.59 14.37 -12.22
C LYS A 24 -2.37 14.15 -13.54
N GLY A 25 -3.35 13.24 -13.54
CA GLY A 25 -4.26 13.07 -14.69
C GLY A 25 -3.63 12.40 -15.90
N ARG A 26 -2.51 11.69 -15.70
CA ARG A 26 -1.91 10.84 -16.73
C ARG A 26 -2.77 9.59 -16.93
N ALA A 27 -2.67 8.98 -18.10
CA ALA A 27 -3.25 7.66 -18.35
C ALA A 27 -2.65 6.60 -17.38
N PRO A 28 -3.42 5.54 -17.04
CA PRO A 28 -2.93 4.40 -16.30
C PRO A 28 -1.70 3.77 -16.97
N ALA A 29 -0.73 3.37 -16.16
CA ALA A 29 0.49 2.70 -16.59
C ALA A 29 0.76 1.51 -15.67
N TRP A 30 0.75 0.31 -16.25
CA TRP A 30 0.94 -0.96 -15.55
C TRP A 30 2.35 -1.53 -15.73
N GLU A 31 3.25 -0.76 -16.36
CA GLU A 31 4.58 -1.22 -16.74
C GLU A 31 5.59 -0.07 -16.73
N THR A 32 6.82 -0.37 -16.32
CA THR A 32 8.01 0.46 -16.52
C THR A 32 9.25 -0.44 -16.68
N SER A 33 10.42 0.13 -16.91
CA SER A 33 11.70 -0.59 -16.94
C SER A 33 12.57 -0.23 -15.73
N ILE A 34 13.59 -1.04 -15.41
CA ILE A 34 14.58 -0.68 -14.37
C ILE A 34 15.26 0.64 -14.70
N ALA A 35 15.68 0.84 -15.96
CA ALA A 35 16.31 2.07 -16.40
C ALA A 35 15.39 3.30 -16.23
N ASP A 36 14.11 3.18 -16.61
CA ASP A 36 13.13 4.26 -16.48
C ASP A 36 12.79 4.54 -15.00
N SER A 37 12.74 3.50 -14.17
CA SER A 37 12.50 3.64 -12.74
C SER A 37 13.65 4.38 -12.06
N ILE A 38 14.90 3.99 -12.32
CA ILE A 38 16.10 4.68 -11.79
C ILE A 38 16.09 6.16 -12.17
N LYS A 39 15.80 6.45 -13.44
CA LYS A 39 15.82 7.82 -13.99
C LYS A 39 14.70 8.70 -13.45
N ASN A 40 13.48 8.15 -13.32
CA ASN A 40 12.27 8.96 -13.13
C ASN A 40 11.58 8.79 -11.75
N ASN A 41 12.03 7.86 -10.90
CA ASN A 41 11.42 7.64 -9.59
C ASN A 41 11.60 8.85 -8.67
N VAL A 42 10.48 9.45 -8.27
CA VAL A 42 10.46 10.69 -7.49
C VAL A 42 10.95 10.54 -6.04
N HIS A 43 11.09 9.31 -5.54
CA HIS A 43 11.53 9.03 -4.16
C HIS A 43 12.91 8.35 -4.09
N ILE A 44 13.19 7.42 -5.01
CA ILE A 44 14.42 6.61 -5.03
C ILE A 44 15.00 6.67 -6.44
N LYS A 45 15.59 7.83 -6.76
CA LYS A 45 16.42 8.02 -7.96
C LYS A 45 17.90 7.92 -7.59
N GLU A 46 18.75 7.89 -8.60
CA GLU A 46 20.19 7.94 -8.43
C GLU A 46 20.63 9.13 -7.54
N GLY A 47 21.57 8.87 -6.64
CA GLY A 47 22.09 9.85 -5.68
C GLY A 47 21.32 9.99 -4.36
N VAL A 48 20.17 9.34 -4.19
CA VAL A 48 19.45 9.32 -2.89
C VAL A 48 20.10 8.28 -1.95
N SER A 49 20.55 8.72 -0.78
CA SER A 49 21.10 7.82 0.24
C SER A 49 20.00 7.00 0.95
N GLU A 50 20.37 5.87 1.54
CA GLU A 50 19.43 5.06 2.35
C GLU A 50 18.84 5.89 3.50
N GLN A 51 19.66 6.71 4.17
CA GLN A 51 19.22 7.54 5.30
C GLN A 51 18.25 8.64 4.88
N ASP A 52 18.50 9.30 3.74
CA ASP A 52 17.60 10.33 3.21
C ASP A 52 16.25 9.74 2.82
N PHE A 53 16.27 8.57 2.17
CA PHE A 53 15.05 7.85 1.83
C PHE A 53 14.26 7.44 3.08
N VAL A 54 14.91 6.88 4.09
CA VAL A 54 14.25 6.49 5.35
C VAL A 54 13.61 7.70 6.02
N THR A 55 14.37 8.79 6.18
CA THR A 55 13.88 10.03 6.79
C THR A 55 12.67 10.59 6.04
N TYR A 56 12.74 10.62 4.71
CA TYR A 56 11.63 11.04 3.86
C TYR A 56 10.39 10.14 4.03
N ARG A 57 10.58 8.82 3.97
CA ARG A 57 9.51 7.82 3.99
C ARG A 57 8.80 7.81 5.33
N GLU A 58 9.54 7.81 6.44
CA GLU A 58 8.97 7.88 7.80
C GLU A 58 8.15 9.15 8.01
N ARG A 59 8.65 10.30 7.55
CA ARG A 59 7.90 11.57 7.62
C ARG A 59 6.59 11.48 6.84
N ARG A 60 6.64 10.91 5.64
CA ARG A 60 5.45 10.73 4.80
C ARG A 60 4.45 9.75 5.42
N ASP A 61 4.93 8.62 5.95
CA ASP A 61 4.09 7.58 6.55
C ASP A 61 3.27 8.09 7.73
N ARG A 62 3.86 8.95 8.57
CA ARG A 62 3.12 9.59 9.69
C ARG A 62 1.93 10.43 9.24
N GLY A 63 1.94 10.93 8.00
CA GLY A 63 0.86 11.74 7.44
C GLY A 63 -0.22 10.95 6.70
N LEU A 64 -0.04 9.65 6.49
CA LEU A 64 -0.99 8.82 5.75
C LEU A 64 -2.04 8.21 6.68
N SER A 65 -3.30 8.23 6.25
CA SER A 65 -4.36 7.46 6.89
C SER A 65 -4.28 5.98 6.51
N LYS A 66 -4.85 5.12 7.36
CA LYS A 66 -5.09 3.72 7.00
C LYS A 66 -5.91 3.63 5.70
N PRO A 67 -5.62 2.66 4.81
CA PRO A 67 -6.47 2.36 3.66
C PRO A 67 -7.89 1.98 4.08
N GLU A 68 -8.87 2.28 3.23
CA GLU A 68 -10.30 2.06 3.51
C GLU A 68 -10.65 0.60 3.82
N HIS A 69 -10.04 -0.35 3.10
CA HIS A 69 -10.30 -1.78 3.23
C HIS A 69 -9.21 -2.53 4.02
N TYR A 70 -8.44 -1.84 4.86
CA TYR A 70 -7.28 -2.40 5.56
C TYR A 70 -7.61 -3.68 6.36
N TYR A 71 -8.68 -3.64 7.18
CA TYR A 71 -9.02 -4.78 8.04
C TYR A 71 -9.66 -5.94 7.28
N GLN A 72 -10.42 -5.65 6.24
CA GLN A 72 -11.08 -6.65 5.40
C GLN A 72 -10.04 -7.40 4.56
N ALA A 73 -9.16 -6.66 3.89
CA ALA A 73 -8.10 -7.22 3.07
C ALA A 73 -7.15 -8.07 3.92
N LEU A 74 -6.77 -7.61 5.12
CA LEU A 74 -5.90 -8.38 6.01
C LEU A 74 -6.50 -9.75 6.37
N GLN A 75 -7.78 -9.77 6.75
CA GLN A 75 -8.47 -10.99 7.17
C GLN A 75 -8.58 -12.01 6.03
N PHE A 76 -8.87 -11.57 4.80
CA PHE A 76 -8.88 -12.45 3.63
C PHE A 76 -7.47 -12.91 3.23
N ASN A 77 -6.52 -11.98 3.11
CA ASN A 77 -5.20 -12.26 2.57
C ASN A 77 -4.39 -13.21 3.47
N MET A 78 -4.52 -13.08 4.80
CA MET A 78 -3.90 -14.02 5.74
C MET A 78 -4.51 -15.42 5.69
N ALA A 79 -5.76 -15.55 5.24
CA ALA A 79 -6.46 -16.81 5.07
C ALA A 79 -6.39 -17.35 3.63
N GLY A 80 -5.44 -16.86 2.81
CA GLY A 80 -5.29 -17.32 1.42
C GLY A 80 -6.49 -16.98 0.53
N GLY A 81 -7.24 -15.92 0.86
CA GLY A 81 -8.44 -15.51 0.13
C GLY A 81 -9.75 -16.13 0.63
N ALA A 82 -9.71 -16.97 1.67
CA ALA A 82 -10.91 -17.49 2.29
C ALA A 82 -11.61 -16.43 3.16
N ALA A 83 -12.94 -16.42 3.14
CA ALA A 83 -13.73 -15.64 4.08
C ALA A 83 -13.57 -16.19 5.51
N PRO A 84 -13.81 -15.38 6.56
CA PRO A 84 -13.91 -15.87 7.92
C PRO A 84 -14.94 -17.01 8.02
N ALA A 85 -14.68 -17.99 8.89
CA ALA A 85 -15.65 -19.06 9.15
C ALA A 85 -17.00 -18.47 9.60
N PRO A 86 -18.14 -18.98 9.10
CA PRO A 86 -19.45 -18.54 9.55
C PRO A 86 -19.63 -18.78 11.06
N GLU A 87 -20.36 -17.87 11.72
CA GLU A 87 -20.82 -18.10 13.08
C GLU A 87 -22.04 -19.03 13.12
N SER A 88 -22.62 -19.26 14.30
CA SER A 88 -23.76 -20.20 14.48
C SER A 88 -25.01 -19.84 13.68
N ASN A 89 -25.14 -18.58 13.25
CA ASN A 89 -26.21 -18.11 12.37
C ASN A 89 -25.91 -18.32 10.88
N GLY A 90 -24.80 -18.96 10.54
CA GLY A 90 -24.39 -19.22 9.16
C GLY A 90 -23.83 -17.99 8.42
N VAL A 91 -23.58 -16.88 9.11
CA VAL A 91 -23.05 -15.64 8.51
C VAL A 91 -21.59 -15.44 8.90
N SER A 92 -20.75 -15.07 7.94
CA SER A 92 -19.36 -14.67 8.17
C SER A 92 -19.26 -13.18 8.46
N TYR A 93 -18.49 -12.81 9.49
CA TYR A 93 -18.32 -11.42 9.91
C TYR A 93 -16.87 -10.99 9.87
N PHE A 94 -16.64 -9.73 9.49
CA PHE A 94 -15.36 -9.07 9.72
C PHE A 94 -15.23 -8.64 11.17
N ARG A 95 -14.07 -8.91 11.77
CA ARG A 95 -13.72 -8.39 13.09
C ARG A 95 -12.92 -7.11 12.93
N ILE A 96 -13.49 -6.00 13.39
CA ILE A 96 -12.84 -4.67 13.33
C ILE A 96 -12.48 -4.24 14.75
N PRO A 97 -11.18 -4.12 15.09
CA PRO A 97 -10.79 -3.68 16.41
C PRO A 97 -11.12 -2.20 16.62
N VAL A 98 -11.71 -1.88 17.77
CA VAL A 98 -12.15 -0.52 18.11
C VAL A 98 -10.98 0.36 18.58
N ASN A 99 -10.00 -0.22 19.28
CA ASN A 99 -8.90 0.53 19.90
C ASN A 99 -7.51 -0.13 19.78
N ALA A 100 -7.36 -1.25 19.08
CA ALA A 100 -6.09 -2.00 19.07
C ALA A 100 -4.98 -1.40 18.19
N LEU A 101 -5.26 -0.36 17.38
CA LEU A 101 -4.26 0.28 16.53
C LEU A 101 -4.40 1.81 16.57
N SER A 102 -3.88 2.43 17.63
CA SER A 102 -3.76 3.88 17.73
C SER A 102 -2.64 4.41 16.82
N ALA A 103 -3.00 4.81 15.60
CA ALA A 103 -2.39 5.93 14.88
C ALA A 103 -3.37 6.39 13.78
N ALA A 104 -3.92 7.59 13.97
CA ALA A 104 -4.83 8.30 13.07
C ALA A 104 -6.10 7.53 12.63
N ALA A 105 -6.96 7.16 13.59
CA ALA A 105 -8.34 6.84 13.25
C ALA A 105 -9.09 8.16 12.94
N LYS A 106 -9.55 8.35 11.70
CA LYS A 106 -10.65 9.29 11.46
C LYS A 106 -11.83 8.82 12.32
N PRO A 107 -12.57 9.72 12.99
CA PRO A 107 -13.68 9.32 13.83
C PRO A 107 -14.69 8.52 13.00
N PHE A 108 -15.11 7.40 13.56
CA PHE A 108 -16.18 6.55 13.02
C PHE A 108 -17.45 7.41 12.90
N ARG A 109 -17.82 7.83 11.68
CA ARG A 109 -19.09 8.50 11.42
C ARG A 109 -20.12 7.44 11.07
N LEU A 110 -20.97 7.10 12.05
CA LEU A 110 -22.21 6.39 11.78
C LEU A 110 -23.10 7.32 10.92
N ARG A 111 -23.18 7.08 9.61
CA ARG A 111 -24.30 7.63 8.83
C ARG A 111 -25.48 6.70 9.06
N LEU A 112 -26.36 7.09 9.97
CA LEU A 112 -27.71 6.57 9.98
C LEU A 112 -28.35 7.01 8.66
N VAL A 113 -28.61 6.05 7.79
CA VAL A 113 -29.51 6.22 6.65
C VAL A 113 -30.90 6.10 7.24
N HIS A 114 -31.61 7.24 7.33
CA HIS A 114 -33.06 7.26 7.50
C HIS A 114 -33.72 7.09 6.14
#